data_AF-A0A1I5BIP8-F1
#
_entry.id   AF-A0A1I5BIP8-F1
#
_cell.length_a   1.000
_cell.length_b   1.000
_cell.length_c   1.000
_cell.angle_alpha   90.00
_cell.angle_beta   90.00
_cell.angle_gamma   90.00
#
_symmetry.space_group_name_H-M   'P 1'
#
loop_
_entity.id
_entity.type
_entity.pdbx_description
1 polymer ?
#
loop_
_entity_poly.entity_id
_entity_poly.type
_entity_poly.pdbx_seq_one_letter_code
_entity_poly.pdbx_strand_id
1 'polypeptide(L)'
;MVFAFLFLMAYQFPGLLAVSIMLFGVFLGLVLIDSILLFKQNGIDAERLLPEKLSNGDENPIEIRLKNTYNYKVTLKLIDEMPFQYQKRDFEIDTQLDKLTDKKITYTLRPLERGEYHFGNLNVFATSPIGFITRRFQFGNDAMVPNYPSFLQLKKYMLLAFSNKIFEFGLKKIRRIGHTMEFEQIKDYVQGDDIRNINWKATAKRGQLMVNQFQDERSQPIYSVIDKGRAMKMPFNGLSLLDYAVNATLVISNVALKKQDKAGMFAFSRKIANKVVAERRPSQMNQIMETLYNLDTDFSESDFSRLYIDVKRSLNQRSLLLLYTNFETLDALHRQLPYLQAIAKHHVLVVIFFENTELDKLTQKESRNTFEIFEKTIAEKFVFEKKLIINELQKHGIQSILTPPEDLTLNTINKYLEIKARGLI
;
A
#
# COMPACT_ATOMS: atom_id res chain seq x y z
N MET A 1 7.13 -52.82 2.03
CA MET A 1 7.44 -53.60 0.80
C MET A 1 8.69 -54.46 0.92
N VAL A 2 9.83 -53.94 1.40
CA VAL A 2 11.09 -54.71 1.52
C VAL A 2 10.98 -55.96 2.40
N PHE A 3 10.46 -55.84 3.62
CA PHE A 3 10.29 -57.01 4.50
C PHE A 3 9.32 -58.05 3.92
N ALA A 4 8.22 -57.60 3.29
CA ALA A 4 7.27 -58.51 2.65
C ALA A 4 7.93 -59.34 1.54
N PHE A 5 8.81 -58.74 0.74
CA PHE A 5 9.59 -59.44 -0.28
C PHE A 5 10.61 -60.43 0.33
N LEU A 6 11.30 -60.03 1.40
CA LEU A 6 12.25 -60.91 2.12
C LEU A 6 11.53 -62.14 2.71
N PHE A 7 10.36 -61.96 3.31
CA PHE A 7 9.56 -63.07 3.83
C PHE A 7 8.99 -63.97 2.72
N LEU A 8 8.65 -63.41 1.55
CA LEU A 8 8.24 -64.20 0.37
C LEU A 8 9.42 -65.03 -0.18
N MET A 9 10.61 -64.44 -0.28
CA MET A 9 11.81 -65.14 -0.74
C MET A 9 12.30 -66.21 0.24
N ALA A 10 12.01 -66.05 1.54
CA ALA A 10 12.29 -67.05 2.55
C ALA A 10 11.51 -68.36 2.38
N TYR A 11 10.41 -68.36 1.62
CA TYR A 11 9.71 -69.60 1.23
C TYR A 11 10.58 -70.47 0.32
N GLN A 12 11.28 -69.86 -0.64
CA GLN A 12 12.13 -70.57 -1.60
C GLN A 12 13.52 -70.89 -1.01
N PHE A 13 14.01 -70.08 -0.07
CA PHE A 13 15.31 -70.24 0.57
C PHE A 13 15.17 -70.27 2.10
N PRO A 14 15.09 -71.45 2.74
CA PRO A 14 14.79 -71.57 4.18
C PRO A 14 15.78 -70.84 5.10
N GLY A 15 17.06 -70.73 4.71
CA GLY A 15 18.07 -69.98 5.47
C GLY A 15 17.81 -68.47 5.53
N LEU A 16 17.04 -67.93 4.58
CA LEU A 16 16.67 -66.51 4.53
C LEU A 16 15.62 -66.14 5.59
N LEU A 17 14.88 -67.14 6.11
CA LEU A 17 13.81 -66.91 7.09
C LEU A 17 14.38 -66.37 8.41
N ALA A 18 15.42 -67.03 8.94
CA ALA A 18 16.05 -66.61 10.19
C ALA A 18 16.65 -65.20 10.09
N VAL A 19 17.30 -64.90 8.96
CA VAL A 19 17.84 -63.55 8.67
C VAL A 19 16.73 -62.52 8.59
N SER A 20 15.62 -62.84 7.92
CA SER A 20 14.47 -61.95 7.78
C SER A 20 13.80 -61.63 9.13
N ILE A 21 13.64 -62.64 10.00
CA ILE A 21 13.11 -62.47 11.36
C ILE A 21 14.04 -61.59 12.19
N MET A 22 15.36 -61.83 12.14
CA MET A 22 16.34 -61.03 12.87
C MET A 22 16.31 -59.56 12.42
N LEU A 23 16.35 -59.30 11.11
CA LEU A 23 16.29 -57.95 10.56
C LEU A 23 14.99 -57.24 10.92
N PHE A 24 13.86 -57.96 10.91
CA PHE A 24 12.57 -57.41 11.30
C PHE A 24 12.51 -57.08 12.80
N GLY A 25 13.09 -57.93 13.65
CA GLY A 25 13.22 -57.66 15.09
C GLY A 25 14.08 -56.43 15.38
N VAL A 26 15.21 -56.27 14.68
CA VAL A 26 16.05 -55.07 14.76
C VAL A 26 15.29 -53.83 14.31
N PHE A 27 14.55 -53.91 13.20
CA PHE A 27 13.70 -52.82 12.72
C PHE A 27 12.66 -52.40 13.75
N LEU A 28 11.91 -53.35 14.34
CA LEU A 28 10.94 -53.06 15.40
C LEU A 28 11.60 -52.42 16.62
N GLY A 29 12.79 -52.91 17.02
CA GLY A 29 13.57 -52.31 18.09
C GLY A 29 13.94 -50.85 17.80
N LEU A 30 14.41 -50.56 16.58
CA LEU A 30 14.74 -49.19 16.16
C LEU A 30 13.52 -48.27 16.12
N VAL A 31 12.37 -48.76 15.65
CA VAL A 31 11.10 -48.00 15.65
C VAL A 31 10.65 -47.68 17.08
N LEU A 32 10.77 -48.63 18.01
CA LEU A 32 10.46 -48.40 19.43
C LEU A 32 11.40 -47.38 20.07
N ILE A 33 12.70 -47.47 19.81
CA ILE A 33 13.69 -46.50 20.29
C ILE A 33 13.37 -45.10 19.74
N ASP A 34 13.08 -45.00 18.44
CA ASP A 34 12.71 -43.73 17.79
C ASP A 34 11.45 -43.12 18.40
N SER A 35 10.42 -43.94 18.65
CA SER A 35 9.20 -43.52 19.33
C SER A 35 9.47 -43.01 20.73
N ILE A 36 10.32 -43.67 21.51
CA ILE A 36 10.64 -43.23 22.88
C ILE A 36 11.42 -41.92 22.83
N LEU A 37 12.41 -41.79 21.94
CA LEU A 37 13.20 -40.56 21.80
C LEU A 37 12.30 -39.35 21.52
N LEU A 38 11.37 -39.47 20.55
CA LEU A 38 10.50 -38.38 20.14
C LEU A 38 9.34 -38.10 21.11
N PHE A 39 8.82 -39.09 21.83
CA PHE A 39 7.60 -38.90 22.65
C PHE A 39 7.86 -38.81 24.16
N LYS A 40 9.08 -39.12 24.64
CA LYS A 40 9.42 -39.05 26.08
C LYS A 40 9.31 -37.64 26.66
N GLN A 41 9.56 -36.60 25.87
CA GLN A 41 9.47 -35.20 26.30
C GLN A 41 8.89 -34.32 25.19
N ASN A 42 8.40 -33.13 25.54
CA ASN A 42 8.08 -32.10 24.54
C ASN A 42 9.39 -31.45 24.07
N GLY A 43 9.98 -32.02 23.03
CA GLY A 43 11.33 -31.68 22.61
C GLY A 43 11.46 -30.48 21.67
N ILE A 44 10.35 -29.91 21.22
CA ILE A 44 10.32 -28.74 20.34
C ILE A 44 9.38 -27.70 20.92
N ASP A 45 9.85 -26.46 20.93
CA ASP A 45 9.05 -25.28 21.18
C ASP A 45 9.19 -24.34 19.97
N ALA A 46 8.09 -23.73 19.55
CA ALA A 46 8.08 -22.83 18.40
C ALA A 46 7.11 -21.67 18.60
N GLU A 47 7.52 -20.50 18.15
CA GLU A 47 6.73 -19.28 18.23
C GLU A 47 6.75 -18.57 16.88
N ARG A 48 5.56 -18.23 16.38
CA ARG A 48 5.40 -17.37 15.20
C ARG A 48 5.26 -15.93 15.66
N LEU A 49 6.23 -15.10 15.30
CA LEU A 49 6.24 -13.67 15.60
C LEU A 49 5.69 -12.91 14.41
N LEU A 50 4.49 -12.38 14.62
CA LEU A 50 3.78 -11.56 13.64
C LEU A 50 4.03 -10.07 13.92
N PRO A 51 4.12 -9.24 12.88
CA PRO A 51 4.11 -7.79 13.06
C PRO A 51 2.75 -7.33 13.60
N GLU A 52 2.70 -6.16 14.24
CA GLU A 52 1.43 -5.58 14.71
C GLU A 52 0.45 -5.29 13.55
N LYS A 53 0.99 -4.94 12.37
CA LYS A 53 0.23 -4.61 11.16
C LYS A 53 1.00 -5.06 9.92
N LEU A 54 0.30 -5.62 8.94
CA LEU A 54 0.87 -5.86 7.60
C LEU A 54 0.75 -4.60 6.74
N SER A 55 1.67 -4.45 5.78
CA SER A 55 1.72 -3.37 4.79
C SER A 55 1.24 -3.89 3.43
N ASN A 56 0.10 -3.39 2.95
CA ASN A 56 -0.50 -3.88 1.72
C ASN A 56 0.38 -3.60 0.50
N GLY A 57 0.64 -4.64 -0.30
CA GLY A 57 1.46 -4.55 -1.50
C GLY A 57 2.97 -4.57 -1.27
N ASP A 58 3.46 -4.61 -0.03
CA ASP A 58 4.87 -4.69 0.31
C ASP A 58 5.26 -6.06 0.89
N GLU A 59 6.55 -6.37 0.93
CA GLU A 59 7.09 -7.57 1.58
C GLU A 59 7.12 -7.38 3.11
N ASN A 60 6.37 -8.22 3.82
CA ASN A 60 6.29 -8.22 5.28
C ASN A 60 7.05 -9.44 5.83
N PRO A 61 8.11 -9.24 6.63
CA PRO A 61 8.85 -10.35 7.21
C PRO A 61 8.07 -10.99 8.36
N ILE A 62 7.96 -12.32 8.34
CA ILE A 62 7.43 -13.14 9.43
C ILE A 62 8.58 -13.97 10.01
N GLU A 63 8.75 -13.93 11.33
CA GLU A 63 9.82 -14.66 12.03
C GLU A 63 9.21 -15.87 12.75
N ILE A 64 9.79 -17.05 12.54
CA ILE A 64 9.53 -18.25 13.33
C ILE A 64 10.76 -18.51 14.20
N ARG A 65 10.55 -18.52 15.52
CA ARG A 65 11.55 -18.94 16.49
C ARG A 65 11.33 -20.41 16.81
N LEU A 66 12.40 -21.18 16.71
CA LEU A 66 12.43 -22.62 17.01
C LEU A 66 13.41 -22.87 18.12
N LYS A 67 13.04 -23.77 19.03
CA LYS A 67 13.89 -24.22 20.13
C LYS A 67 13.84 -25.73 20.21
N ASN A 68 15.02 -26.34 20.17
CA ASN A 68 15.19 -27.77 20.36
C ASN A 68 15.59 -28.05 21.81
N THR A 69 14.75 -28.76 22.55
CA THR A 69 15.05 -29.21 23.92
C THR A 69 15.48 -30.68 23.99
N TYR A 70 15.51 -31.39 22.86
CA TYR A 70 16.15 -32.71 22.79
C TYR A 70 17.67 -32.58 22.97
N ASN A 71 18.26 -33.63 23.52
CA ASN A 71 19.71 -33.79 23.67
C ASN A 71 20.39 -34.32 22.38
N TYR A 72 19.66 -34.38 21.27
CA TYR A 72 20.14 -34.79 19.95
C TYR A 72 19.68 -33.81 18.86
N LYS A 73 20.33 -33.90 17.69
CA LYS A 73 20.00 -33.11 16.51
C LYS A 73 18.69 -33.60 15.88
N VAL A 74 17.82 -32.68 15.50
CA VAL A 74 16.52 -32.97 14.88
C VAL A 74 16.42 -32.37 13.49
N THR A 75 15.75 -33.10 12.60
CA THR A 75 15.29 -32.55 11.32
C THR A 75 13.85 -32.11 11.49
N LEU A 76 13.53 -30.88 11.08
CA LEU A 76 12.21 -30.29 11.22
C LEU A 76 11.67 -29.92 9.84
N LYS A 77 10.42 -30.31 9.57
CA LYS A 77 9.61 -29.77 8.47
C LYS A 77 8.52 -28.89 9.06
N LEU A 78 8.49 -27.63 8.66
CA LEU A 78 7.51 -26.65 9.13
C LEU A 78 6.45 -26.44 8.04
N ILE A 79 5.19 -26.42 8.44
CA ILE A 79 4.04 -26.05 7.62
C ILE A 79 3.30 -24.95 8.36
N ASP A 80 3.44 -23.71 7.90
CA ASP A 80 2.73 -22.57 8.44
C ASP A 80 1.43 -22.36 7.65
N GLU A 81 0.28 -22.52 8.32
CA GLU A 81 -1.04 -22.33 7.71
C GLU A 81 -1.28 -20.84 7.44
N MET A 82 -0.95 -20.42 6.22
CA MET A 82 -1.11 -19.04 5.79
C MET A 82 -2.59 -18.64 5.66
N PRO A 83 -2.89 -17.34 5.81
CA PRO A 83 -4.22 -16.79 5.56
C PRO A 83 -4.75 -17.15 4.16
N PHE A 84 -6.07 -17.39 4.05
CA PHE A 84 -6.71 -17.90 2.85
C PHE A 84 -6.48 -17.02 1.61
N GLN A 85 -6.29 -15.71 1.80
CA GLN A 85 -6.03 -14.73 0.75
C GLN A 85 -4.78 -15.08 -0.10
N TYR A 86 -3.80 -15.77 0.48
CA TYR A 86 -2.60 -16.17 -0.26
C TYR A 86 -2.81 -17.38 -1.17
N GLN A 87 -3.85 -18.19 -0.91
CA GLN A 87 -4.14 -19.46 -1.59
C GLN A 87 -2.95 -20.42 -1.75
N LYS A 88 -1.88 -20.22 -0.97
CA LYS A 88 -0.66 -21.02 -1.02
C LYS A 88 -0.80 -22.22 -0.07
N ARG A 89 -0.87 -23.43 -0.64
CA ARG A 89 -1.12 -24.67 0.12
C ARG A 89 0.11 -25.57 0.24
N ASP A 90 1.16 -25.26 -0.50
CA ASP A 90 2.41 -26.01 -0.62
C ASP A 90 3.57 -25.32 0.14
N PHE A 91 3.25 -24.44 1.08
CA PHE A 91 4.28 -23.75 1.86
C PHE A 91 4.87 -24.69 2.91
N GLU A 92 6.12 -25.08 2.68
CA GLU A 92 6.92 -25.85 3.62
C GLU A 92 8.32 -25.26 3.78
N ILE A 93 8.88 -25.41 4.98
CA ILE A 93 10.27 -25.05 5.28
C ILE A 93 10.93 -26.25 5.93
N ASP A 94 11.97 -26.78 5.30
CA ASP A 94 12.82 -27.81 5.87
C ASP A 94 14.03 -27.20 6.58
N THR A 95 14.33 -27.69 7.77
CA THR A 95 15.48 -27.21 8.54
C THR A 95 16.04 -28.28 9.47
N GLN A 96 17.22 -28.03 10.02
CA GLN A 96 17.83 -28.84 11.07
C GLN A 96 18.20 -27.95 12.26
N LEU A 97 17.96 -28.46 13.48
CA LEU A 97 18.37 -27.86 14.75
C LEU A 97 19.29 -28.81 15.51
N ASP A 98 20.43 -28.30 15.97
CA ASP A 98 21.31 -29.02 16.86
C ASP A 98 20.71 -29.14 18.27
N LYS A 99 21.26 -30.05 19.08
CA LYS A 99 20.77 -30.31 20.43
C LYS A 99 20.79 -29.05 21.29
N LEU A 100 19.73 -28.80 22.06
CA LEU A 100 19.66 -27.68 23.02
C LEU A 100 19.96 -26.30 22.41
N THR A 101 19.62 -26.08 21.13
CA THR A 101 19.84 -24.80 20.44
C THR A 101 18.52 -24.16 19.98
N ASP A 102 18.60 -22.85 19.81
CA ASP A 102 17.54 -22.03 19.24
C ASP A 102 17.92 -21.60 17.82
N LYS A 103 16.93 -21.48 16.94
CA LYS A 103 17.11 -21.02 15.56
C LYS A 103 15.99 -20.08 15.17
N LYS A 104 16.33 -19.07 14.39
CA LYS A 104 15.37 -18.14 13.79
C LYS A 104 15.29 -18.39 12.30
N ILE A 105 14.06 -18.43 11.79
CA ILE A 105 13.78 -18.53 10.37
C ILE A 105 12.88 -17.36 10.01
N THR A 106 13.18 -16.69 8.90
CA THR A 106 12.39 -15.57 8.41
C THR A 106 11.94 -15.88 6.99
N TYR A 107 10.67 -15.69 6.71
CA TYR A 107 10.11 -15.71 5.36
C TYR A 107 9.29 -14.42 5.14
N THR A 108 9.01 -14.08 3.89
CA THR A 108 8.25 -12.87 3.56
C THR A 108 6.87 -13.19 3.01
N LEU A 109 5.92 -12.30 3.31
CA LEU A 109 4.57 -12.31 2.78
C LEU A 109 4.22 -10.96 2.17
N ARG A 110 3.68 -10.99 0.95
CA ARG A 110 3.18 -9.82 0.26
C ARG A 110 1.66 -9.85 0.14
N PRO A 111 0.92 -9.28 1.11
CA PRO A 111 -0.54 -9.20 1.01
C PRO A 111 -0.94 -8.28 -0.13
N LEU A 112 -2.03 -8.62 -0.82
CA LEU A 112 -2.55 -7.87 -1.96
C LEU A 112 -3.94 -7.27 -1.70
N GLU A 113 -4.57 -7.62 -0.59
CA GLU A 113 -5.90 -7.14 -0.21
C GLU A 113 -5.83 -6.54 1.20
N ARG A 114 -6.41 -5.36 1.43
CA ARG A 114 -6.55 -4.83 2.80
C ARG A 114 -7.58 -5.64 3.58
N GLY A 115 -7.45 -5.62 4.91
CA GLY A 115 -8.43 -6.27 5.79
C GLY A 115 -7.75 -7.08 6.90
N GLU A 116 -8.40 -8.16 7.32
CA GLU A 116 -7.94 -9.02 8.41
C GLU A 116 -7.31 -10.31 7.85
N TYR A 117 -6.11 -10.62 8.32
CA TYR A 117 -5.37 -11.83 7.93
C TYR A 117 -5.32 -12.78 9.11
N HIS A 118 -6.03 -13.90 8.97
CA HIS A 118 -6.10 -14.96 9.98
C HIS A 118 -5.10 -16.05 9.64
N PHE A 119 -4.07 -16.20 10.47
CA PHE A 119 -3.10 -17.27 10.33
C PHE A 119 -3.57 -18.50 11.09
N GLY A 120 -3.56 -19.66 10.44
CA GLY A 120 -3.85 -20.94 11.09
C GLY A 120 -2.70 -21.41 11.98
N ASN A 121 -2.61 -22.73 12.16
CA ASN A 121 -1.59 -23.35 12.99
C ASN A 121 -0.20 -23.34 12.32
N LEU A 122 0.82 -23.08 13.15
CA LEU A 122 2.19 -23.44 12.82
C LEU A 122 2.39 -24.92 13.16
N ASN A 123 2.42 -25.78 12.15
CA ASN A 123 2.66 -27.21 12.30
C ASN A 123 4.17 -27.50 12.15
N VAL A 124 4.77 -28.14 13.16
CA VAL A 124 6.18 -28.54 13.12
C VAL A 124 6.28 -30.05 13.22
N PHE A 125 6.88 -30.67 12.21
CA PHE A 125 7.10 -32.11 12.12
C PHE A 125 8.56 -32.39 12.46
N ALA A 126 8.80 -33.06 13.58
CA ALA A 126 10.14 -33.39 14.06
C ALA A 126 10.47 -34.86 13.81
N THR A 127 11.63 -35.08 13.22
CA THR A 127 12.19 -36.40 12.90
C THR A 127 13.52 -36.56 13.62
N SER A 128 13.70 -37.68 14.31
CA SER A 128 14.96 -38.00 14.99
C SER A 128 16.05 -38.44 13.99
N PRO A 129 17.31 -38.64 14.43
CA PRO A 129 18.35 -39.22 13.59
C PRO A 129 18.05 -40.62 13.05
N ILE A 130 17.15 -41.38 13.68
CA ILE A 130 16.76 -42.73 13.24
C ILE A 130 15.81 -42.64 12.03
N GLY A 131 14.86 -41.70 12.06
CA GLY A 131 14.07 -41.32 10.88
C GLY A 131 12.89 -42.22 10.53
N PHE A 132 12.43 -43.12 11.41
CA PHE A 132 11.27 -43.97 11.14
C PHE A 132 9.93 -43.32 11.54
N ILE A 133 9.95 -42.46 12.56
CA ILE A 133 8.76 -41.79 13.09
C ILE A 133 8.95 -40.27 12.99
N THR A 134 7.84 -39.60 12.72
CA THR A 134 7.75 -38.14 12.74
C THR A 134 6.69 -37.73 13.75
N ARG A 135 7.06 -36.86 14.69
CA ARG A 135 6.13 -36.30 15.68
C ARG A 135 5.68 -34.91 15.23
N ARG A 136 4.37 -34.65 15.31
CA ARG A 136 3.77 -33.35 14.97
C ARG A 136 3.55 -32.51 16.22
N PHE A 137 3.93 -31.24 16.15
CA PHE A 137 3.69 -30.18 17.13
C PHE A 137 2.86 -29.07 16.48
N GLN A 138 1.99 -28.40 17.23
CA GLN A 138 1.15 -27.30 16.76
C GLN A 138 1.29 -26.09 17.67
N PHE A 139 1.48 -24.92 17.07
CA PHE A 139 1.67 -23.64 17.77
C PHE A 139 0.89 -22.51 17.10
N GLY A 140 0.75 -21.38 17.80
CA GLY A 140 0.28 -20.12 17.20
C GLY A 140 -1.14 -20.17 16.63
N ASN A 141 -2.08 -20.76 17.36
CA ASN A 141 -3.45 -20.94 16.86
C ASN A 141 -4.15 -19.60 16.55
N ASP A 142 -4.78 -19.52 15.38
CA ASP A 142 -5.66 -18.46 14.87
C ASP A 142 -5.25 -17.02 15.23
N ALA A 143 -4.04 -16.62 14.81
CA ALA A 143 -3.54 -15.27 15.05
C ALA A 143 -4.04 -14.32 13.96
N MET A 144 -4.74 -13.25 14.35
CA MET A 144 -5.23 -12.22 13.44
C MET A 144 -4.25 -11.04 13.36
N VAL A 145 -3.93 -10.61 12.14
CA VAL A 145 -3.14 -9.41 11.87
C VAL A 145 -3.87 -8.53 10.87
N PRO A 146 -4.09 -7.23 11.15
CA PRO A 146 -4.70 -6.34 10.18
C PRO A 146 -3.68 -5.88 9.13
N ASN A 147 -4.10 -5.85 7.86
CA ASN A 147 -3.31 -5.37 6.72
C ASN A 147 -3.74 -3.96 6.30
N TYR A 148 -2.90 -2.98 6.62
CA TYR A 148 -3.16 -1.57 6.39
C TYR A 148 -2.64 -1.11 5.01
N PRO A 149 -3.10 0.05 4.52
CA PRO A 149 -2.43 0.76 3.43
C PRO A 149 -0.92 0.85 3.65
N SER A 150 -0.16 0.91 2.56
CA SER A 150 1.30 0.78 2.61
C SER A 150 1.96 1.88 3.46
N PHE A 151 2.37 1.53 4.68
CA PHE A 151 3.09 2.43 5.58
C PHE A 151 4.60 2.45 5.29
N LEU A 152 5.14 1.38 4.68
CA LEU A 152 6.54 1.35 4.24
C LEU A 152 6.77 2.35 3.11
N GLN A 153 5.85 2.41 2.14
CA GLN A 153 5.88 3.44 1.10
C GLN A 153 5.73 4.84 1.70
N LEU A 154 4.85 5.02 2.70
CA LEU A 154 4.74 6.31 3.40
C LEU A 154 6.07 6.77 4.00
N LYS A 155 6.83 5.88 4.67
CA LYS A 155 8.16 6.21 5.19
C LYS A 155 9.14 6.56 4.07
N LYS A 156 9.20 5.76 3.01
CA LYS A 156 10.06 5.98 1.84
C LYS A 156 9.80 7.34 1.19
N TYR A 157 8.56 7.62 0.84
CA TYR A 157 8.18 8.86 0.16
C TYR A 157 8.25 10.08 1.08
N MET A 158 8.05 9.93 2.39
CA MET A 158 8.31 11.00 3.35
C MET A 158 9.78 11.43 3.31
N LEU A 159 10.72 10.49 3.35
CA LEU A 159 12.15 10.81 3.26
C LEU A 159 12.47 11.53 1.95
N LEU A 160 11.89 11.10 0.83
CA LEU A 160 12.02 11.78 -0.46
C LEU A 160 11.43 13.19 -0.42
N ALA A 161 10.20 13.34 0.10
CA ALA A 161 9.43 14.58 0.19
C ALA A 161 10.11 15.71 1.01
N PHE A 162 10.98 15.33 1.94
CA PHE A 162 11.73 16.26 2.79
C PHE A 162 13.21 16.32 2.46
N SER A 163 13.73 15.40 1.65
CA SER A 163 15.07 15.54 1.09
C SER A 163 15.08 16.67 0.05
N ASN A 164 16.16 17.46 0.02
CA ASN A 164 16.35 18.49 -1.01
C ASN A 164 16.47 17.93 -2.45
N LYS A 165 16.40 16.60 -2.64
CA LYS A 165 16.52 15.92 -3.93
C LYS A 165 15.30 16.03 -4.84
N ILE A 166 14.11 16.43 -4.34
CA ILE A 166 12.94 16.63 -5.20
C ILE A 166 13.18 17.72 -6.25
N PHE A 167 14.05 18.68 -5.94
CA PHE A 167 14.43 19.74 -6.86
C PHE A 167 15.41 19.29 -7.96
N GLU A 168 15.88 18.03 -7.95
CA GLU A 168 16.79 17.51 -8.98
C GLU A 168 16.04 17.01 -10.24
N PHE A 169 14.74 16.69 -10.16
CA PHE A 169 13.92 16.28 -11.32
C PHE A 169 13.22 17.47 -12.00
N GLY A 170 14.01 18.43 -12.52
CA GLY A 170 13.55 19.41 -13.53
C GLY A 170 12.68 20.57 -13.03
N LEU A 171 12.31 20.62 -11.76
CA LEU A 171 11.59 21.78 -11.19
C LEU A 171 12.58 22.89 -10.85
N LYS A 172 12.81 23.79 -11.83
CA LYS A 172 13.53 25.05 -11.62
C LYS A 172 12.93 25.75 -10.40
N LYS A 173 13.75 26.10 -9.40
CA LYS A 173 13.32 26.87 -8.21
C LYS A 173 12.68 28.17 -8.69
N ILE A 174 11.35 28.21 -8.76
CA ILE A 174 10.61 29.42 -9.05
C ILE A 174 10.78 30.29 -7.81
N ARG A 175 11.68 31.28 -7.88
CA ARG A 175 11.74 32.35 -6.89
C ARG A 175 10.42 33.12 -7.00
N ARG A 176 9.57 32.99 -5.99
CA ARG A 176 8.34 33.77 -5.84
C ARG A 176 8.76 35.24 -5.65
N ILE A 177 8.46 36.10 -6.62
CA ILE A 177 8.54 37.55 -6.49
C ILE A 177 7.10 38.00 -6.28
N GLY A 178 6.69 38.15 -5.02
CA GLY A 178 5.31 38.51 -4.67
C GLY A 178 4.96 38.02 -3.27
N HIS A 179 4.61 38.95 -2.39
CA HIS A 179 4.20 38.66 -1.02
C HIS A 179 2.78 38.08 -1.05
N THR A 180 2.65 36.77 -0.90
CA THR A 180 1.38 36.15 -0.50
C THR A 180 1.42 36.02 1.01
N MET A 181 1.41 37.19 1.66
CA MET A 181 1.35 37.28 3.10
C MET A 181 -0.04 37.79 3.47
N GLU A 182 -0.68 37.12 4.41
CA GLU A 182 -1.96 37.52 4.96
C GLU A 182 -1.76 38.55 6.05
N PHE A 183 -2.64 39.56 6.10
CA PHE A 183 -2.61 40.57 7.17
C PHE A 183 -2.81 39.89 8.54
N GLU A 184 -1.82 40.03 9.41
CA GLU A 184 -1.85 39.49 10.77
C GLU A 184 -2.36 40.55 11.74
N GLN A 185 -1.66 41.69 11.79
CA GLN A 185 -1.97 42.79 12.71
C GLN A 185 -1.29 44.09 12.28
N ILE A 186 -1.68 45.21 12.88
CA ILE A 186 -0.94 46.48 12.77
C ILE A 186 -0.07 46.63 14.02
N LYS A 187 1.25 46.75 13.84
CA LYS A 187 2.20 47.00 14.93
C LYS A 187 2.85 48.37 14.79
N ASP A 188 3.54 48.79 15.85
CA ASP A 188 4.38 49.98 15.79
C ASP A 188 5.61 49.71 14.91
N TYR A 189 6.01 50.71 14.12
CA TYR A 189 7.17 50.62 13.23
C TYR A 189 8.45 50.44 14.06
N VAL A 190 9.24 49.42 13.72
CA VAL A 190 10.60 49.23 14.26
C VAL A 190 11.61 49.39 13.13
N GLN A 191 12.78 49.95 13.44
CA GLN A 191 13.86 50.12 12.49
C GLN A 191 14.27 48.76 11.89
N GLY A 192 14.05 48.58 10.59
CA GLY A 192 14.24 47.31 9.88
C GLY A 192 12.97 46.77 9.21
N ASP A 193 11.79 47.29 9.57
CA ASP A 193 10.54 46.98 8.88
C ASP A 193 10.47 47.63 7.48
N ASP A 194 9.83 46.97 6.52
CA ASP A 194 9.68 47.50 5.16
C ASP A 194 8.73 48.70 5.14
N ILE A 195 9.24 49.85 4.68
CA ILE A 195 8.55 51.14 4.56
C ILE A 195 7.31 51.02 3.65
N ARG A 196 7.29 50.07 2.69
CA ARG A 196 6.16 49.82 1.80
C ARG A 196 4.91 49.31 2.52
N ASN A 197 5.10 48.73 3.72
CA ASN A 197 4.02 48.18 4.53
C ASN A 197 3.47 49.18 5.56
N ILE A 198 3.89 50.45 5.54
CA ILE A 198 3.38 51.49 6.45
C ILE A 198 1.88 51.69 6.22
N ASN A 199 1.11 51.59 7.30
CA ASN A 199 -0.32 51.86 7.30
C ASN A 199 -0.57 53.34 7.61
N TRP A 200 -0.59 54.18 6.57
CA TRP A 200 -0.80 55.62 6.71
C TRP A 200 -2.09 56.00 7.45
N LYS A 201 -3.15 55.20 7.32
CA LYS A 201 -4.43 55.43 8.00
C LYS A 201 -4.34 55.18 9.51
N ALA A 202 -3.61 54.15 9.93
CA ALA A 202 -3.37 53.86 11.34
C ALA A 202 -2.38 54.87 11.94
N THR A 203 -1.31 55.20 11.21
CA THR A 203 -0.33 56.23 11.58
C THR A 203 -0.99 57.59 11.85
N ALA A 204 -1.88 58.04 10.96
CA ALA A 204 -2.57 59.32 11.11
C ALA A 204 -3.50 59.38 12.34
N LYS A 205 -4.04 58.24 12.79
CA LYS A 205 -4.89 58.17 13.99
C LYS A 205 -4.10 58.11 15.29
N ARG A 206 -2.98 57.40 15.28
CA ARG A 206 -2.20 57.10 16.50
C ARG A 206 -1.07 58.10 16.76
N GLY A 207 -0.69 58.90 15.76
CA GLY A 207 0.39 59.90 15.86
C GLY A 207 1.81 59.30 15.85
N GLN A 208 1.94 58.00 15.61
CA GLN A 208 3.21 57.27 15.51
C GLN A 208 3.21 56.34 14.29
N LEU A 209 4.38 56.07 13.71
CA LEU A 209 4.49 55.21 12.52
C LEU A 209 4.00 53.80 12.81
N MET A 210 3.04 53.32 12.02
CA MET A 210 2.45 52.00 12.14
C MET A 210 2.65 51.19 10.85
N VAL A 211 2.94 49.90 11.00
CA VAL A 211 3.21 48.96 9.90
C VAL A 211 2.20 47.84 9.91
N ASN A 212 1.68 47.50 8.73
CA ASN A 212 0.94 46.26 8.53
C ASN A 212 1.93 45.09 8.61
N GLN A 213 1.79 44.28 9.66
CA GLN A 213 2.48 43.00 9.76
C GLN A 213 1.70 41.98 8.97
N PHE A 214 2.39 41.34 8.03
CA PHE A 214 1.83 40.25 7.25
C PHE A 214 2.56 38.95 7.61
N GLN A 215 1.80 37.85 7.66
CA GLN A 215 2.29 36.50 7.94
C GLN A 215 2.17 35.66 6.66
N ASP A 216 3.06 34.69 6.45
CA ASP A 216 2.93 33.75 5.32
C ASP A 216 1.53 33.10 5.26
N GLU A 217 1.02 32.97 4.03
CA GLU A 217 -0.32 32.47 3.72
C GLU A 217 -0.69 31.17 4.46
N ARG A 218 -1.89 31.20 5.05
CA ARG A 218 -2.50 30.21 5.94
C ARG A 218 -2.53 28.79 5.39
N SER A 219 -2.39 27.85 6.32
CA SER A 219 -2.71 26.42 6.20
C SER A 219 -3.92 26.14 5.28
N GLN A 220 -3.64 25.56 4.11
CA GLN A 220 -4.67 25.39 3.08
C GLN A 220 -5.34 24.02 3.15
N PRO A 221 -6.65 23.91 2.84
CA PRO A 221 -7.32 22.63 2.80
C PRO A 221 -6.96 21.85 1.53
N ILE A 222 -6.40 20.67 1.73
CA ILE A 222 -6.08 19.70 0.69
C ILE A 222 -6.97 18.48 0.90
N TYR A 223 -7.78 18.16 -0.10
CA TYR A 223 -8.64 16.99 -0.09
C TYR A 223 -8.20 15.99 -1.13
N SER A 224 -7.97 14.75 -0.67
CA SER A 224 -7.92 13.60 -1.57
C SER A 224 -9.33 13.08 -1.81
N VAL A 225 -9.76 13.09 -3.06
CA VAL A 225 -11.09 12.66 -3.50
C VAL A 225 -10.92 11.34 -4.22
N ILE A 226 -11.38 10.26 -3.59
CA ILE A 226 -11.15 8.90 -4.08
C ILE A 226 -12.43 8.39 -4.72
N ASP A 227 -12.37 8.10 -6.01
CA ASP A 227 -13.43 7.36 -6.69
C ASP A 227 -13.41 5.90 -6.23
N LYS A 228 -14.57 5.36 -5.84
CA LYS A 228 -14.74 3.95 -5.45
C LYS A 228 -15.65 3.16 -6.40
N GLY A 229 -16.02 3.74 -7.54
CA GLY A 229 -16.81 3.04 -8.55
C GLY A 229 -16.04 1.93 -9.25
N ARG A 230 -16.75 1.19 -10.11
CA ARG A 230 -16.22 -0.04 -10.71
C ARG A 230 -14.92 0.11 -11.49
N ALA A 231 -14.67 1.26 -12.12
CA ALA A 231 -13.46 1.52 -12.90
C ALA A 231 -12.18 1.47 -12.07
N MET A 232 -12.29 1.68 -10.75
CA MET A 232 -11.18 1.67 -9.80
C MET A 232 -10.83 0.26 -9.30
N LYS A 233 -11.64 -0.75 -9.64
CA LYS A 233 -11.38 -2.17 -9.34
C LYS A 233 -10.40 -2.83 -10.33
N MET A 234 -10.03 -2.13 -11.40
CA MET A 234 -9.07 -2.63 -12.39
C MET A 234 -7.77 -3.08 -11.68
N PRO A 235 -7.32 -4.33 -11.88
CA PRO A 235 -6.12 -4.85 -11.26
C PRO A 235 -4.87 -4.35 -11.98
N PHE A 236 -3.81 -4.14 -11.22
CA PHE A 236 -2.48 -3.77 -11.69
C PHE A 236 -1.43 -4.31 -10.71
N ASN A 237 -0.51 -5.15 -11.20
CA ASN A 237 0.54 -5.80 -10.38
C ASN A 237 0.00 -6.46 -9.08
N GLY A 238 -1.22 -7.02 -9.14
CA GLY A 238 -1.87 -7.71 -8.03
C GLY A 238 -2.71 -6.80 -7.10
N LEU A 239 -2.63 -5.47 -7.24
CA LEU A 239 -3.43 -4.51 -6.47
C LEU A 239 -4.49 -3.85 -7.37
N SER A 240 -5.55 -3.30 -6.80
CA SER A 240 -6.51 -2.46 -7.55
C SER A 240 -6.01 -1.02 -7.71
N LEU A 241 -6.51 -0.29 -8.71
CA LEU A 241 -6.25 1.16 -8.83
C LEU A 241 -6.68 1.94 -7.58
N LEU A 242 -7.74 1.48 -6.91
CA LEU A 242 -8.16 2.02 -5.61
C LEU A 242 -7.05 1.89 -4.56
N ASP A 243 -6.34 0.75 -4.50
CA ASP A 243 -5.27 0.55 -3.53
C ASP A 243 -4.11 1.54 -3.74
N TYR A 244 -3.77 1.81 -5.00
CA TYR A 244 -2.79 2.85 -5.34
C TYR A 244 -3.28 4.25 -4.94
N ALA A 245 -4.54 4.59 -5.19
CA ALA A 245 -5.13 5.86 -4.77
C ALA A 245 -5.15 6.02 -3.25
N VAL A 246 -5.44 4.94 -2.51
CA VAL A 246 -5.41 4.88 -1.04
C VAL A 246 -3.98 5.13 -0.52
N ASN A 247 -2.97 4.45 -1.09
CA ASN A 247 -1.57 4.66 -0.72
C ASN A 247 -1.12 6.09 -1.01
N ALA A 248 -1.43 6.63 -2.20
CA ALA A 248 -1.10 8.01 -2.56
C ALA A 248 -1.78 9.01 -1.61
N THR A 249 -3.06 8.80 -1.28
CA THR A 249 -3.80 9.63 -0.33
C THR A 249 -3.15 9.63 1.05
N LEU A 250 -2.73 8.47 1.55
CA LEU A 250 -2.04 8.34 2.83
C LEU A 250 -0.75 9.18 2.85
N VAL A 251 0.07 9.05 1.82
CA VAL A 251 1.34 9.78 1.72
C VAL A 251 1.13 11.27 1.55
N ILE A 252 0.23 11.69 0.65
CA ILE A 252 -0.07 13.11 0.42
C ILE A 252 -0.62 13.77 1.68
N SER A 253 -1.53 13.10 2.40
CA SER A 253 -2.08 13.64 3.64
C SER A 253 -0.98 13.88 4.67
N ASN A 254 -0.04 12.94 4.82
CA ASN A 254 1.09 13.10 5.72
C ASN A 254 2.04 14.23 5.28
N VAL A 255 2.35 14.33 3.98
CA VAL A 255 3.19 15.40 3.43
C VAL A 255 2.54 16.77 3.62
N ALA A 256 1.23 16.89 3.35
CA ALA A 256 0.44 18.10 3.57
C ALA A 256 0.51 18.56 5.05
N LEU A 257 0.21 17.65 5.99
CA LEU A 257 0.27 17.95 7.43
C LEU A 257 1.65 18.42 7.88
N LYS A 258 2.71 17.75 7.42
CA LYS A 258 4.11 18.13 7.72
C LYS A 258 4.50 19.47 7.09
N LYS A 259 3.94 19.82 5.93
CA LYS A 259 4.07 21.13 5.28
C LYS A 259 3.11 22.19 5.84
N GLN A 260 2.52 21.91 7.01
CA GLN A 260 1.63 22.80 7.77
C GLN A 260 0.27 23.10 7.13
N ASP A 261 -0.14 22.33 6.13
CA ASP A 261 -1.47 22.40 5.52
C ASP A 261 -2.48 21.50 6.24
N LYS A 262 -3.77 21.65 5.89
CA LYS A 262 -4.85 20.81 6.41
C LYS A 262 -5.07 19.66 5.43
N ALA A 263 -5.05 18.43 5.93
CA ALA A 263 -5.29 17.25 5.11
C ALA A 263 -6.66 16.68 5.40
N GLY A 264 -7.48 16.50 4.36
CA GLY A 264 -8.77 15.84 4.42
C GLY A 264 -8.89 14.82 3.29
N MET A 265 -9.90 13.97 3.39
CA MET A 265 -10.22 13.05 2.31
C MET A 265 -11.70 12.71 2.31
N PHE A 266 -12.21 12.26 1.17
CA PHE A 266 -13.49 11.56 1.11
C PHE A 266 -13.53 10.64 -0.10
N ALA A 267 -14.33 9.58 0.02
CA ALA A 267 -14.57 8.65 -1.07
C ALA A 267 -15.93 8.93 -1.71
N PHE A 268 -16.12 8.60 -2.98
CA PHE A 268 -17.43 8.71 -3.62
C PHE A 268 -17.67 7.61 -4.66
N SER A 269 -18.94 7.29 -4.82
CA SER A 269 -19.49 6.43 -5.89
C SER A 269 -20.84 7.04 -6.27
N ARG A 270 -21.95 6.49 -5.79
CA ARG A 270 -23.30 7.10 -5.84
C ARG A 270 -23.47 8.31 -4.91
N LYS A 271 -22.72 8.36 -3.82
CA LYS A 271 -22.71 9.47 -2.85
C LYS A 271 -21.33 9.60 -2.20
N ILE A 272 -21.06 10.74 -1.59
CA ILE A 272 -19.89 10.90 -0.72
C ILE A 272 -20.04 10.00 0.51
N ALA A 273 -18.96 9.28 0.83
CA ALA A 273 -18.82 8.44 2.01
C ALA A 273 -17.42 8.62 2.61
N ASN A 274 -17.21 8.08 3.82
CA ASN A 274 -15.89 8.01 4.45
C ASN A 274 -15.17 9.38 4.47
N LYS A 275 -15.90 10.44 4.85
CA LYS A 275 -15.38 11.81 4.82
C LYS A 275 -14.58 12.12 6.09
N VAL A 276 -13.36 12.60 5.89
CA VAL A 276 -12.52 13.24 6.89
C VAL A 276 -12.34 14.71 6.49
N VAL A 277 -12.82 15.62 7.33
CA VAL A 277 -12.70 17.07 7.10
C VAL A 277 -11.23 17.47 7.17
N ALA A 278 -10.79 18.39 6.29
CA ALA A 278 -9.42 18.84 6.27
C ALA A 278 -9.08 19.66 7.52
N GLU A 279 -8.27 19.06 8.38
CA GLU A 279 -7.77 19.68 9.60
C GLU A 279 -6.28 19.40 9.80
N ARG A 280 -5.68 20.00 10.83
CA ARG A 280 -4.27 19.86 11.20
C ARG A 280 -4.10 19.42 12.66
N ARG A 281 -4.96 18.52 13.13
CA ARG A 281 -4.87 17.96 14.49
C ARG A 281 -3.79 16.87 14.54
N PRO A 282 -3.14 16.63 15.69
CA PRO A 282 -2.17 15.53 15.84
C PRO A 282 -2.75 14.16 15.48
N SER A 283 -4.04 13.93 15.76
CA SER A 283 -4.75 12.69 15.47
C SER A 283 -5.24 12.56 14.02
N GLN A 284 -5.11 13.61 13.21
CA GLN A 284 -5.68 13.67 11.86
C GLN A 284 -5.17 12.53 10.97
N MET A 285 -3.87 12.24 11.05
CA MET A 285 -3.27 11.19 10.21
C MET A 285 -3.82 9.80 10.56
N ASN A 286 -4.03 9.52 11.85
CA ASN A 286 -4.63 8.26 12.29
C ASN A 286 -6.07 8.15 11.80
N GLN A 287 -6.87 9.22 11.90
CA GLN A 287 -8.24 9.23 11.41
C GLN A 287 -8.32 8.97 9.89
N ILE A 288 -7.41 9.56 9.11
CA ILE A 288 -7.31 9.31 7.67
C ILE A 288 -6.93 7.84 7.42
N MET A 289 -5.90 7.33 8.10
CA MET A 289 -5.43 5.96 7.95
C MET A 289 -6.52 4.92 8.25
N GLU A 290 -7.26 5.07 9.36
CA GLU A 290 -8.37 4.17 9.72
C GLU A 290 -9.54 4.27 8.72
N THR A 291 -9.80 5.47 8.18
CA THR A 291 -10.84 5.66 7.16
C THR A 291 -10.47 4.98 5.85
N LEU A 292 -9.19 5.04 5.46
CA LEU A 292 -8.65 4.40 4.25
C LEU A 292 -8.56 2.88 4.39
N TYR A 293 -8.28 2.36 5.58
CA TYR A 293 -8.24 0.92 5.86
C TYR A 293 -9.57 0.25 5.50
N ASN A 294 -10.69 0.88 5.89
CA ASN A 294 -12.05 0.37 5.67
C ASN A 294 -12.64 0.69 4.28
N LEU A 295 -11.83 1.16 3.34
CA LEU A 295 -12.30 1.62 2.03
C LEU A 295 -12.22 0.48 1.02
N ASP A 296 -13.35 0.19 0.38
CA ASP A 296 -13.48 -0.79 -0.69
C ASP A 296 -14.24 -0.21 -1.89
N THR A 297 -14.00 -0.81 -3.06
CA THR A 297 -14.73 -0.54 -4.29
C THR A 297 -16.18 -0.99 -4.19
N ASP A 298 -17.04 -0.37 -4.98
CA ASP A 298 -18.35 -0.94 -5.28
C ASP A 298 -18.51 -1.21 -6.78
N PHE A 299 -19.56 -1.96 -7.12
CA PHE A 299 -19.87 -2.31 -8.49
C PHE A 299 -20.67 -1.22 -9.23
N SER A 300 -20.87 -0.04 -8.62
CA SER A 300 -21.67 1.03 -9.21
C SER A 300 -20.84 1.98 -10.07
N GLU A 301 -21.51 2.71 -10.96
CA GLU A 301 -20.92 3.87 -11.63
C GLU A 301 -20.82 5.04 -10.66
N SER A 302 -19.80 5.85 -10.88
CA SER A 302 -19.51 7.02 -10.07
C SER A 302 -20.38 8.20 -10.52
N ASP A 303 -21.10 8.78 -9.57
CA ASP A 303 -22.02 9.90 -9.81
C ASP A 303 -21.32 11.24 -9.55
N PHE A 304 -20.73 11.80 -10.61
CA PHE A 304 -20.06 13.10 -10.55
C PHE A 304 -21.03 14.27 -10.36
N SER A 305 -22.30 14.11 -10.75
CA SER A 305 -23.32 15.12 -10.50
C SER A 305 -23.57 15.28 -9.00
N ARG A 306 -23.68 14.15 -8.29
CA ARG A 306 -23.84 14.13 -6.85
C ARG A 306 -22.57 14.59 -6.13
N LEU A 307 -21.40 14.17 -6.62
CA LEU A 307 -20.10 14.65 -6.14
C LEU A 307 -20.05 16.18 -6.15
N TYR A 308 -20.41 16.82 -7.27
CA TYR A 308 -20.42 18.29 -7.37
C TYR A 308 -21.32 18.94 -6.32
N ILE A 309 -22.55 18.45 -6.16
CA ILE A 309 -23.51 18.97 -5.18
C ILE A 309 -22.97 18.86 -3.76
N ASP A 310 -22.42 17.69 -3.40
CA ASP A 310 -21.91 17.45 -2.05
C ASP A 310 -20.59 18.21 -1.79
N VAL A 311 -19.72 18.38 -2.79
CA VAL A 311 -18.53 19.24 -2.71
C VAL A 311 -18.93 20.69 -2.45
N LYS A 312 -19.84 21.24 -3.27
CA LYS A 312 -20.33 22.62 -3.14
C LYS A 312 -20.96 22.89 -1.79
N ARG A 313 -21.68 21.91 -1.22
CA ARG A 313 -22.32 22.03 0.09
C ARG A 313 -21.34 21.92 1.25
N SER A 314 -20.28 21.14 1.09
CA SER A 314 -19.48 20.67 2.21
C SER A 314 -18.06 21.26 2.28
N LEU A 315 -17.59 21.88 1.19
CA LEU A 315 -16.31 22.58 1.09
C LEU A 315 -16.56 24.07 0.87
N ASN A 316 -16.59 24.82 1.96
CA ASN A 316 -16.89 26.27 1.91
C ASN A 316 -15.66 27.14 1.61
N GLN A 317 -14.46 26.55 1.61
CA GLN A 317 -13.19 27.23 1.38
C GLN A 317 -12.58 26.74 0.07
N ARG A 318 -11.93 27.65 -0.66
CA ARG A 318 -11.08 27.27 -1.80
C ARG A 318 -10.04 26.26 -1.31
N SER A 319 -9.96 25.14 -2.00
CA SER A 319 -9.21 23.95 -1.58
C SER A 319 -8.51 23.34 -2.78
N LEU A 320 -7.42 22.60 -2.54
CA LEU A 320 -6.84 21.70 -3.54
C LEU A 320 -7.60 20.38 -3.49
N LEU A 321 -8.16 19.96 -4.62
CA LEU A 321 -8.82 18.66 -4.77
C LEU A 321 -7.97 17.77 -5.67
N LEU A 322 -7.48 16.67 -5.11
CA LEU A 322 -6.76 15.62 -5.82
C LEU A 322 -7.75 14.47 -6.08
N LEU A 323 -8.31 14.44 -7.28
CA LEU A 323 -9.33 13.49 -7.69
C LEU A 323 -8.69 12.27 -8.34
N TYR A 324 -8.70 11.15 -7.64
CA TYR A 324 -8.26 9.85 -8.16
C TYR A 324 -9.44 9.16 -8.83
N THR A 325 -9.42 9.02 -10.15
CA THR A 325 -10.47 8.37 -10.93
C THR A 325 -9.89 7.82 -12.24
N ASN A 326 -10.64 6.97 -12.93
CA ASN A 326 -10.20 6.37 -14.18
C ASN A 326 -11.30 6.51 -15.25
N PHE A 327 -11.08 7.35 -16.27
CA PHE A 327 -11.92 7.39 -17.46
C PHE A 327 -11.33 6.48 -18.54
N GLU A 328 -12.09 5.50 -19.01
CA GLU A 328 -11.64 4.57 -20.06
C GLU A 328 -11.71 5.18 -21.46
N THR A 329 -12.71 6.03 -21.72
CA THR A 329 -12.95 6.65 -23.03
C THR A 329 -13.20 8.14 -22.94
N LEU A 330 -13.03 8.85 -24.06
CA LEU A 330 -13.33 10.28 -24.15
C LEU A 330 -14.81 10.60 -23.88
N ASP A 331 -15.72 9.75 -24.38
CA ASP A 331 -17.16 9.89 -24.14
C ASP A 331 -17.50 9.79 -22.64
N ALA A 332 -16.82 8.88 -21.92
CA ALA A 332 -17.00 8.75 -20.48
C ALA A 332 -16.60 10.04 -19.76
N LEU A 333 -15.49 10.68 -20.17
CA LEU A 333 -15.08 11.99 -19.65
C LEU A 333 -16.11 13.07 -19.99
N HIS A 334 -16.53 13.18 -21.26
CA HIS A 334 -17.44 14.24 -21.71
C HIS A 334 -18.76 14.26 -20.94
N ARG A 335 -19.28 13.09 -20.55
CA ARG A 335 -20.46 13.00 -19.67
C ARG A 335 -20.25 13.64 -18.30
N GLN A 336 -19.03 13.60 -17.77
CA GLN A 336 -18.71 14.10 -16.43
C GLN A 336 -18.09 15.50 -16.43
N LEU A 337 -17.58 15.94 -17.58
CA LEU A 337 -16.84 17.18 -17.76
C LEU A 337 -17.58 18.44 -17.25
N PRO A 338 -18.91 18.61 -17.45
CA PRO A 338 -19.62 19.78 -16.90
C PRO A 338 -19.52 19.90 -15.37
N TYR A 339 -19.53 18.76 -14.66
CA TYR A 339 -19.42 18.73 -13.20
C TYR A 339 -17.99 19.02 -12.75
N LEU A 340 -16.98 18.47 -13.43
CA LEU A 340 -15.57 18.76 -13.16
C LEU A 340 -15.25 20.24 -13.37
N GLN A 341 -15.77 20.83 -14.45
CA GLN A 341 -15.65 22.28 -14.70
C GLN A 341 -16.32 23.10 -13.59
N ALA A 342 -17.50 22.69 -13.13
CA ALA A 342 -18.22 23.39 -12.06
C ALA A 342 -17.45 23.33 -10.72
N ILE A 343 -16.77 22.22 -10.42
CA ILE A 343 -15.88 22.08 -9.26
C ILE A 343 -14.64 22.99 -9.44
N ALA A 344 -14.01 22.95 -10.62
CA ALA A 344 -12.78 23.69 -10.92
C ALA A 344 -12.94 25.21 -10.89
N LYS A 345 -14.17 25.74 -11.01
CA LYS A 345 -14.47 27.17 -10.83
C LYS A 345 -14.23 27.67 -9.41
N HIS A 346 -14.36 26.82 -8.40
CA HIS A 346 -14.28 27.20 -6.97
C HIS A 346 -13.09 26.58 -6.24
N HIS A 347 -12.54 25.48 -6.77
CA HIS A 347 -11.43 24.75 -6.18
C HIS A 347 -10.36 24.46 -7.23
N VAL A 348 -9.11 24.32 -6.80
CA VAL A 348 -8.06 23.85 -7.71
C VAL A 348 -8.23 22.34 -7.84
N LEU A 349 -8.70 21.90 -9.00
CA LEU A 349 -8.94 20.50 -9.30
C LEU A 349 -7.77 19.91 -10.08
N VAL A 350 -7.20 18.83 -9.53
CA VAL A 350 -6.24 17.96 -10.22
C VAL A 350 -6.90 16.60 -10.41
N VAL A 351 -7.08 16.19 -11.65
CA VAL A 351 -7.61 14.85 -11.98
C VAL A 351 -6.45 13.90 -12.25
N ILE A 352 -6.39 12.82 -11.50
CA ILE A 352 -5.29 11.87 -11.49
C ILE A 352 -5.77 10.59 -12.14
N PHE A 353 -5.13 10.25 -13.26
CA PHE A 353 -5.41 9.11 -14.12
C PHE A 353 -4.29 8.08 -14.08
N PHE A 354 -4.70 6.86 -14.39
CA PHE A 354 -3.84 5.70 -14.46
C PHE A 354 -3.53 5.35 -15.91
N GLU A 355 -2.25 5.18 -16.20
CA GLU A 355 -1.75 4.59 -17.42
C GLU A 355 -1.73 3.06 -17.29
N ASN A 356 -2.13 2.35 -18.34
CA ASN A 356 -2.07 0.90 -18.36
C ASN A 356 -0.78 0.47 -19.09
N THR A 357 0.24 0.12 -18.32
CA THR A 357 1.55 -0.26 -18.85
C THR A 357 1.53 -1.57 -19.65
N GLU A 358 0.49 -2.40 -19.52
CA GLU A 358 0.32 -3.59 -20.36
C GLU A 358 -0.03 -3.22 -21.80
N LEU A 359 -0.84 -2.17 -21.99
CA LEU A 359 -1.16 -1.65 -23.33
C LEU A 359 0.11 -1.10 -24.00
N ASP A 360 0.96 -0.39 -23.26
CA ASP A 360 2.22 0.12 -23.81
C ASP A 360 3.14 -1.01 -24.28
N LYS A 361 3.24 -2.09 -23.51
CA LYS A 361 3.99 -3.29 -23.92
C LYS A 361 3.44 -3.91 -25.21
N LEU A 362 2.11 -3.94 -25.37
CA LEU A 362 1.47 -4.42 -26.60
C LEU A 362 1.78 -3.51 -27.81
N THR A 363 1.84 -2.19 -27.61
CA THR A 363 2.20 -1.27 -28.72
C THR A 363 3.64 -1.45 -29.20
N GLN A 364 4.56 -1.83 -28.31
CA GLN A 364 5.99 -1.98 -28.61
C GLN A 364 6.36 -3.35 -29.18
N LYS A 365 5.50 -4.37 -29.00
CA LYS A 365 5.76 -5.72 -29.48
C LYS A 365 5.76 -5.77 -31.02
N GLU A 366 6.70 -6.51 -31.60
CA GLU A 366 6.70 -6.80 -33.04
C GLU A 366 5.53 -7.71 -33.39
N SER A 367 4.72 -7.31 -34.38
CA SER A 367 3.56 -8.07 -34.86
C SER A 367 3.94 -8.97 -36.03
N ARG A 368 3.66 -10.28 -35.94
CA ARG A 368 4.02 -11.31 -36.91
C ARG A 368 2.84 -11.85 -37.72
N ASN A 369 1.62 -11.56 -37.30
CA ASN A 369 0.38 -11.98 -37.97
C ASN A 369 -0.70 -10.90 -37.89
N THR A 370 -1.77 -11.06 -38.67
CA THR A 370 -2.87 -10.09 -38.74
C THR A 370 -3.58 -9.88 -37.40
N PHE A 371 -3.73 -10.94 -36.60
CA PHE A 371 -4.35 -10.85 -35.28
C PHE A 371 -3.54 -9.97 -34.33
N GLU A 372 -2.22 -10.15 -34.28
CA GLU A 372 -1.29 -9.31 -33.51
C GLU A 372 -1.27 -7.85 -33.99
N ILE A 373 -1.49 -7.61 -35.29
CA ILE A 373 -1.67 -6.25 -35.82
C ILE A 373 -2.95 -5.63 -35.26
N PHE A 374 -4.07 -6.38 -35.23
CA PHE A 374 -5.32 -5.89 -34.65
C PHE A 374 -5.18 -5.57 -33.16
N GLU A 375 -4.58 -6.46 -32.37
CA GLU A 375 -4.33 -6.22 -30.94
C GLU A 375 -3.50 -4.95 -30.72
N LYS A 376 -2.42 -4.79 -31.50
CA LYS A 376 -1.58 -3.60 -31.45
C LYS A 376 -2.34 -2.32 -31.81
N THR A 377 -3.12 -2.32 -32.89
CA THR A 377 -3.92 -1.15 -33.30
C THR A 377 -4.94 -0.76 -32.24
N ILE A 378 -5.58 -1.74 -31.59
CA ILE A 378 -6.53 -1.50 -30.51
C ILE A 378 -5.81 -0.91 -29.29
N ALA A 379 -4.64 -1.46 -28.91
CA ALA A 379 -3.84 -0.93 -27.81
C ALA A 379 -3.39 0.52 -28.07
N GLU A 380 -2.90 0.82 -29.28
CA GLU A 380 -2.51 2.17 -29.70
C GLU A 380 -3.69 3.15 -29.63
N LYS A 381 -4.89 2.71 -30.07
CA LYS A 381 -6.11 3.51 -29.95
C LYS A 381 -6.43 3.87 -28.50
N PHE A 382 -6.37 2.89 -27.58
CA PHE A 382 -6.63 3.16 -26.15
C PHE A 382 -5.60 4.12 -25.53
N VAL A 383 -4.31 3.93 -25.85
CA VAL A 383 -3.25 4.86 -25.40
C VAL A 383 -3.48 6.27 -25.96
N PHE A 384 -3.92 6.38 -27.23
CA PHE A 384 -4.25 7.66 -27.84
C PHE A 384 -5.47 8.33 -27.17
N GLU A 385 -6.53 7.58 -26.86
CA GLU A 385 -7.71 8.11 -26.16
C GLU A 385 -7.35 8.69 -24.78
N LYS A 386 -6.44 8.08 -24.04
CA LYS A 386 -5.94 8.63 -22.76
C LYS A 386 -5.27 9.99 -22.95
N LYS A 387 -4.48 10.17 -24.02
CA LYS A 387 -3.87 11.47 -24.35
C LYS A 387 -4.94 12.51 -24.73
N LEU A 388 -6.00 12.11 -25.44
CA LEU A 388 -7.12 12.99 -25.76
C LEU A 388 -7.85 13.47 -24.51
N ILE A 389 -8.10 12.59 -23.54
CA ILE A 389 -8.73 12.92 -22.25
C ILE A 389 -7.93 14.01 -21.52
N ILE A 390 -6.60 13.88 -21.46
CA ILE A 390 -5.72 14.89 -20.84
C ILE A 390 -5.85 16.24 -21.55
N ASN A 391 -5.72 16.23 -22.88
CA ASN A 391 -5.82 17.45 -23.68
C ASN A 391 -7.17 18.13 -23.47
N GLU A 392 -8.25 17.34 -23.38
CA GLU A 392 -9.60 17.87 -23.17
C GLU A 392 -9.76 18.54 -21.81
N LEU A 393 -9.22 17.95 -20.74
CA LEU A 393 -9.21 18.59 -19.42
C LEU A 393 -8.38 19.88 -19.39
N GLN A 394 -7.22 19.86 -20.05
CA GLN A 394 -6.34 21.02 -20.14
C GLN A 394 -6.98 22.19 -20.89
N LYS A 395 -7.76 21.93 -21.96
CA LYS A 395 -8.54 22.98 -22.66
C LYS A 395 -9.48 23.73 -21.73
N HIS A 396 -9.95 23.07 -20.67
CA HIS A 396 -10.83 23.65 -19.66
C HIS A 396 -10.11 24.14 -18.40
N GLY A 397 -8.78 24.23 -18.43
CA GLY A 397 -7.97 24.70 -17.30
C GLY A 397 -7.93 23.73 -16.12
N ILE A 398 -8.40 22.49 -16.29
CA ILE A 398 -8.35 21.46 -15.27
C ILE A 398 -6.98 20.79 -15.32
N GLN A 399 -6.28 20.76 -14.20
CA GLN A 399 -4.97 20.10 -14.14
C GLN A 399 -5.15 18.60 -14.13
N SER A 400 -4.21 17.88 -14.73
CA SER A 400 -4.25 16.41 -14.74
C SER A 400 -2.87 15.80 -14.55
N ILE A 401 -2.87 14.56 -14.07
CA ILE A 401 -1.71 13.68 -14.01
C ILE A 401 -2.12 12.39 -14.73
N LEU A 402 -1.36 11.95 -15.73
CA LEU A 402 -1.44 10.58 -16.24
C LEU A 402 -0.14 9.91 -15.88
N THR A 403 -0.22 8.78 -15.19
CA THR A 403 0.96 8.09 -14.66
C THR A 403 0.67 6.61 -14.48
N PRO A 404 1.68 5.74 -14.60
CA PRO A 404 1.60 4.37 -14.11
C PRO A 404 1.23 4.35 -12.62
N PRO A 405 0.46 3.34 -12.15
CA PRO A 405 0.06 3.24 -10.74
C PRO A 405 1.22 3.23 -9.75
N GLU A 406 2.36 2.64 -10.13
CA GLU A 406 3.59 2.60 -9.31
C GLU A 406 4.22 3.97 -9.04
N ASP A 407 4.08 4.92 -9.96
CA ASP A 407 4.61 6.28 -9.84
C ASP A 407 3.59 7.29 -9.31
N LEU A 408 2.33 6.86 -9.14
CA LEU A 408 1.20 7.70 -8.74
C LEU A 408 1.51 8.57 -7.52
N THR A 409 2.04 7.96 -6.47
CA THR A 409 2.34 8.65 -5.21
C THR A 409 3.37 9.76 -5.41
N LEU A 410 4.46 9.48 -6.13
CA LEU A 410 5.53 10.45 -6.37
C LEU A 410 5.04 11.61 -7.24
N ASN A 411 4.36 11.30 -8.34
CA ASN A 411 3.86 12.30 -9.26
C ASN A 411 2.78 13.18 -8.61
N THR A 412 1.95 12.62 -7.73
CA THR A 412 0.99 13.41 -6.96
C THR A 412 1.70 14.35 -5.98
N ILE A 413 2.76 13.91 -5.30
CA ILE A 413 3.53 14.76 -4.37
C ILE A 413 4.15 15.93 -5.14
N ASN A 414 4.80 15.62 -6.27
CA ASN A 414 5.43 16.62 -7.12
C ASN A 414 4.41 17.64 -7.61
N LYS A 415 3.22 17.19 -8.03
CA LYS A 415 2.13 18.07 -8.45
C LYS A 415 1.63 18.96 -7.34
N TYR A 416 1.42 18.42 -6.14
CA TYR A 416 1.04 19.22 -4.97
C TYR A 416 2.10 20.29 -4.66
N LEU A 417 3.38 19.91 -4.62
CA LEU A 417 4.47 20.85 -4.37
C LEU A 417 4.60 21.91 -5.46
N GLU A 418 4.38 21.54 -6.73
CA GLU A 418 4.35 22.46 -7.86
C GLU A 418 3.22 23.50 -7.71
N ILE A 419 2.00 23.05 -7.43
CA ILE A 419 0.82 23.91 -7.25
C ILE A 419 1.04 24.87 -6.08
N LYS A 420 1.59 24.36 -4.96
CA LYS A 420 1.94 25.18 -3.79
C LYS A 420 3.04 26.19 -4.11
N ALA A 421 4.08 25.80 -4.85
CA ALA A 421 5.17 26.70 -5.24
C ALA A 421 4.71 27.81 -6.20
N ARG A 422 3.72 27.51 -7.06
CA ARG A 422 3.11 28.50 -7.99
C ARG A 422 2.10 29.42 -7.31
N GLY A 423 1.68 29.15 -6.06
CA GLY A 423 0.66 29.94 -5.37
C GLY A 423 -0.72 29.85 -6.02
N LEU A 424 -1.03 28.71 -6.64
CA LEU A 424 -2.34 28.48 -7.29
C LEU A 424 -3.45 28.18 -6.27
N ILE A 425 -3.05 27.81 -5.07
CA ILE A 425 -3.90 27.50 -3.94
C ILE A 425 -3.62 28.50 -2.84
#